data_AF-A0A0B2K048-F1
#
_entry.id   AF-A0A0B2K048-F1
#
_cell.length_a   1.000
_cell.length_b   1.000
_cell.length_c   1.000
_cell.angle_alpha   90.00
_cell.angle_beta   90.00
_cell.angle_gamma   90.00
#
_symmetry.space_group_name_H-M   'P 1'
#
loop_
_entity.id
_entity.type
_entity.pdbx_description
1 polymer ?
#
loop_
_entity_poly.entity_id
_entity_poly.type
_entity_poly.pdbx_seq_one_letter_code
_entity_poly.pdbx_strand_id
1 'polypeptide(L)'
;MDYVLSNTRLKAEYTLGAVLGYICALAVIITLGVLGLPGIQQLINYTGQNAELATLKDAVIMYKVQSLTNMPPSSLDDLYDDPCIPAADSKTGTPIPRLLEVNERWAANGVVDFWGNDYEYSVNSDGTGSITCTSGVMDMSVEF
;
A
#
# COMPACT_ATOMS: atom_id res chain seq x y z
N MET A 1 17.49 52.34 -43.60
CA MET A 1 16.32 51.84 -42.83
C MET A 1 16.40 50.33 -42.63
N ASP A 2 17.02 49.60 -43.56
CA ASP A 2 17.15 48.13 -43.54
C ASP A 2 18.04 47.56 -42.41
N TYR A 3 19.06 48.31 -41.99
CA TYR A 3 19.98 47.88 -40.92
C TYR A 3 19.30 47.80 -39.54
N VAL A 4 18.33 48.68 -39.29
CA VAL A 4 17.57 48.69 -38.03
C VAL A 4 16.60 47.52 -38.01
N LEU A 5 15.89 47.26 -39.12
CA LEU A 5 14.97 46.12 -39.29
C LEU A 5 15.69 44.77 -39.20
N SER A 6 16.90 44.67 -39.72
CA SER A 6 17.75 43.46 -39.61
C SER A 6 18.09 43.14 -38.15
N ASN A 7 18.51 44.16 -37.38
CA ASN A 7 18.88 43.99 -35.97
C ASN A 7 17.67 43.65 -35.07
N THR A 8 16.48 44.19 -35.35
CA THR A 8 15.27 43.81 -34.60
C THR A 8 14.80 42.40 -34.91
N ARG A 9 14.94 41.92 -36.15
CA ARG A 9 14.62 40.53 -36.53
C ARG A 9 15.58 39.54 -35.89
N LEU A 10 16.89 39.80 -35.92
CA LEU A 10 17.91 38.99 -35.26
C LEU A 10 17.67 38.86 -33.74
N LYS A 11 17.33 39.97 -33.07
CA LYS A 11 16.99 39.93 -31.63
C LYS A 11 15.72 39.13 -31.37
N ALA A 12 14.68 39.30 -32.18
CA ALA A 12 13.42 38.58 -32.05
C ALA A 12 13.60 37.06 -32.25
N GLU A 13 14.35 36.64 -33.28
CA GLU A 13 14.69 35.25 -33.56
C GLU A 13 15.53 34.61 -32.45
N TYR A 14 16.48 35.36 -31.88
CA TYR A 14 17.29 34.90 -30.76
C TYR A 14 16.46 34.73 -29.47
N THR A 15 15.56 35.68 -29.16
CA THR A 15 14.63 35.53 -28.03
C THR A 15 13.64 34.38 -28.24
N LEU A 16 13.14 34.18 -29.46
CA LEU A 16 12.21 33.08 -29.75
C LEU A 16 12.90 31.72 -29.61
N GLY A 17 14.13 31.60 -30.14
CA GLY A 17 14.96 30.40 -30.03
C GLY A 17 15.35 30.08 -28.59
N ALA A 18 15.70 31.09 -27.79
CA ALA A 18 15.98 30.92 -26.37
C ALA A 18 14.74 30.47 -25.59
N VAL A 19 13.57 31.10 -25.81
CA VAL A 19 12.32 30.74 -25.14
C VAL A 19 11.86 29.33 -25.50
N LEU A 20 11.92 28.94 -26.78
CA LEU A 20 11.63 27.56 -27.21
C LEU A 20 12.59 26.55 -26.58
N GLY A 21 13.88 26.89 -26.48
CA GLY A 21 14.87 26.04 -25.80
C GLY A 21 14.53 25.81 -24.32
N TYR A 22 14.14 26.86 -23.59
CA TYR A 22 13.73 26.75 -22.19
C TYR A 22 12.44 25.93 -22.02
N ILE A 23 11.45 26.11 -22.90
CA ILE A 23 10.20 25.34 -22.86
C ILE A 23 10.48 23.84 -23.09
N CYS A 24 11.32 23.51 -24.07
CA CYS A 24 11.71 22.12 -24.33
C CYS A 24 12.48 21.50 -23.15
N ALA A 25 13.41 22.24 -22.53
CA ALA A 25 14.15 21.76 -21.37
C ALA A 25 13.24 21.48 -20.17
N LEU A 26 12.27 22.35 -19.90
CA LEU A 26 11.27 22.15 -18.84
C LEU A 26 10.37 20.94 -19.13
N ALA A 27 9.93 20.77 -20.39
CA ALA A 27 9.12 19.63 -20.79
C ALA A 27 9.85 18.30 -20.55
N VAL A 28 11.15 18.22 -20.84
CA VAL A 28 11.96 17.02 -20.58
C VAL A 28 12.06 16.73 -19.07
N ILE A 29 12.31 17.74 -18.25
CA ILE A 29 12.42 17.57 -16.78
C ILE A 29 11.09 17.09 -16.19
N ILE A 30 9.97 17.68 -16.61
CA ILE A 30 8.63 17.27 -16.17
C ILE A 30 8.34 15.84 -16.63
N THR A 31 8.66 15.49 -17.88
CA THR A 31 8.42 14.15 -18.41
C THR A 31 9.24 13.10 -17.66
N LEU A 32 10.50 13.39 -17.33
CA LEU A 32 11.34 12.49 -16.53
C LEU A 32 10.81 12.34 -15.09
N GLY A 33 10.32 13.43 -14.49
CA GLY A 33 9.68 13.37 -13.16
C GLY A 33 8.41 12.53 -13.17
N VAL A 34 7.53 12.72 -14.15
CA VAL A 34 6.26 11.98 -14.27
C VAL A 34 6.49 10.49 -14.55
N LEU A 35 7.51 10.13 -15.35
CA LEU A 35 7.80 8.73 -15.67
C LEU A 35 8.52 7.98 -14.54
N GLY A 36 9.33 8.67 -13.72
CA GLY A 36 10.11 8.03 -12.66
C GLY A 36 9.34 7.76 -11.37
N LEU A 37 8.36 8.61 -11.02
CA LEU A 37 7.64 8.56 -9.75
C LEU A 37 6.74 7.32 -9.57
N PRO A 38 5.98 6.84 -10.59
CA PRO A 38 5.09 5.70 -10.43
C PRO A 38 5.81 4.40 -10.05
N GLY A 39 7.02 4.15 -10.59
CA GLY A 39 7.79 2.95 -10.30
C GLY A 39 8.29 2.89 -8.86
N ILE A 40 8.70 4.04 -8.30
CA ILE A 40 9.16 4.12 -6.90
C ILE A 40 7.99 3.89 -5.94
N GLN A 41 6.81 4.45 -6.23
CA GLN A 41 5.63 4.25 -5.39
C GLN A 41 5.17 2.78 -5.36
N GLN A 42 5.24 2.08 -6.50
CA GLN A 42 4.91 0.65 -6.55
C GLN A 42 5.86 -0.19 -5.70
N LEU A 43 7.16 0.13 -5.71
CA LEU A 43 8.14 -0.58 -4.89
C LEU A 43 7.89 -0.36 -3.39
N ILE A 44 7.61 0.88 -2.99
CA ILE A 44 7.28 1.22 -1.59
C ILE A 44 6.03 0.47 -1.14
N ASN A 45 4.97 0.49 -1.94
CA ASN A 45 3.73 -0.23 -1.65
C ASN A 45 4.00 -1.73 -1.51
N TYR A 46 4.81 -2.33 -2.39
CA TYR A 46 5.15 -3.76 -2.33
C TYR A 46 5.93 -4.13 -1.06
N THR A 47 6.93 -3.33 -0.67
CA THR A 47 7.67 -3.58 0.58
C THR A 47 6.77 -3.40 1.81
N GLY A 48 5.92 -2.37 1.81
CA GLY A 48 4.93 -2.16 2.88
C GLY A 48 3.94 -3.33 2.98
N GLN A 49 3.44 -3.80 1.84
CA GLN A 49 2.49 -4.90 1.74
C GLN A 49 3.04 -6.21 2.34
N ASN A 50 4.32 -6.54 2.07
CA ASN A 50 4.96 -7.71 2.66
C ASN A 50 5.10 -7.61 4.19
N ALA A 51 5.41 -6.42 4.71
CA ALA A 51 5.50 -6.19 6.16
C ALA A 51 4.13 -6.28 6.84
N GLU A 52 3.08 -5.75 6.20
CA GLU A 52 1.70 -5.86 6.69
C GLU A 52 1.21 -7.32 6.67
N LEU A 53 1.48 -8.07 5.60
CA LEU A 53 1.14 -9.49 5.54
C LEU A 53 1.80 -10.31 6.66
N ALA A 54 3.08 -10.02 6.97
CA ALA A 54 3.75 -10.65 8.11
C ALA A 54 3.08 -10.29 9.45
N THR A 55 2.70 -9.03 9.63
CA THR A 55 1.99 -8.56 10.83
C THR A 55 0.61 -9.21 10.97
N LEU A 56 -0.14 -9.32 9.88
CA LEU A 56 -1.43 -10.00 9.84
C LEU A 56 -1.28 -11.48 10.20
N LYS A 57 -0.29 -12.17 9.64
CA LYS A 57 0.03 -13.55 10.00
C LYS A 57 0.30 -13.69 11.49
N ASP A 58 1.17 -12.84 12.04
CA ASP A 58 1.54 -12.92 13.46
C ASP A 58 0.32 -12.66 14.36
N ALA A 59 -0.56 -11.73 13.99
CA ALA A 59 -1.82 -11.47 14.70
C ALA A 59 -2.78 -12.67 14.64
N VAL A 60 -2.94 -13.31 13.47
CA VAL A 60 -3.74 -14.54 13.31
C VAL A 60 -3.18 -15.69 14.16
N ILE A 61 -1.86 -15.89 14.16
CA ILE A 61 -1.21 -16.91 14.98
C ILE A 61 -1.41 -16.60 16.47
N MET A 62 -1.27 -15.33 16.87
CA MET A 62 -1.49 -14.91 18.25
C MET A 62 -2.93 -15.14 18.69
N TYR A 63 -3.90 -14.83 17.83
CA TYR A 63 -5.32 -15.14 18.05
C TYR A 63 -5.50 -16.64 18.29
N LYS A 64 -4.98 -17.48 17.38
CA LYS A 64 -5.06 -18.94 17.45
C LYS A 64 -4.44 -19.49 18.74
N VAL A 65 -3.31 -18.94 19.17
CA VAL A 65 -2.63 -19.38 20.39
C VAL A 65 -3.39 -18.98 21.64
N GLN A 66 -4.09 -17.85 21.63
CA GLN A 66 -4.79 -17.32 22.80
C GLN A 66 -6.27 -17.76 22.87
N SER A 67 -6.87 -18.16 21.75
CA SER A 67 -8.25 -18.66 21.68
C SER A 67 -8.37 -20.07 22.24
N LEU A 68 -9.46 -20.37 22.94
CA LEU A 68 -9.74 -21.70 23.48
C LEU A 68 -9.85 -22.77 22.38
N THR A 69 -10.34 -22.38 21.20
CA THR A 69 -10.59 -23.28 20.07
C THR A 69 -9.32 -23.66 19.33
N ASN A 70 -8.21 -22.93 19.52
CA ASN A 70 -7.01 -23.03 18.67
C ASN A 70 -7.32 -22.84 17.18
N MET A 71 -8.38 -22.08 16.88
CA MET A 71 -8.75 -21.72 15.51
C MET A 71 -8.34 -20.26 15.22
N PRO A 72 -7.96 -19.96 13.97
CA PRO A 72 -7.85 -18.59 13.47
C PRO A 72 -9.16 -17.79 13.66
N PRO A 73 -9.11 -16.46 13.56
CA PRO A 73 -10.32 -15.65 13.56
C PRO A 73 -11.17 -15.95 12.32
N SER A 74 -12.46 -15.63 12.38
CA SER A 74 -13.40 -15.89 11.29
C SER A 74 -13.24 -14.88 10.15
N SER A 75 -12.86 -13.66 10.49
CA SER A 75 -12.45 -12.60 9.58
C SER A 75 -11.13 -11.98 10.06
N LEU A 76 -10.36 -11.38 9.15
CA LEU A 76 -9.22 -10.55 9.55
C LEU A 76 -9.66 -9.32 10.35
N ASP A 77 -10.90 -8.90 10.16
CA ASP A 77 -11.49 -7.76 10.88
C ASP A 77 -11.62 -8.02 12.39
N ASP A 78 -11.82 -9.28 12.81
CA ASP A 78 -11.94 -9.66 14.22
C ASP A 78 -10.65 -9.31 15.01
N LEU A 79 -9.50 -9.14 14.33
CA LEU A 79 -8.21 -8.86 14.95
C LEU A 79 -8.08 -7.44 15.52
N TYR A 80 -8.90 -6.49 15.03
CA TYR A 80 -8.89 -5.11 15.54
C TYR A 80 -9.98 -4.83 16.59
N ASP A 81 -10.91 -5.77 16.80
CA ASP A 81 -11.97 -5.63 17.79
C ASP A 81 -11.40 -5.51 19.22
N ASP A 82 -12.17 -4.88 20.11
CA ASP A 82 -11.78 -4.67 21.50
C ASP A 82 -12.93 -5.03 22.45
N PRO A 83 -12.87 -6.20 23.13
CA PRO A 83 -11.79 -7.18 23.07
C PRO A 83 -11.83 -8.03 21.78
N CYS A 84 -10.65 -8.34 21.24
CA CYS A 84 -10.49 -9.21 20.08
C CYS A 84 -10.88 -10.66 20.42
N ILE A 85 -10.52 -11.13 21.62
CA ILE A 85 -11.01 -12.40 22.16
C ILE A 85 -11.69 -12.11 23.51
N PRO A 86 -13.00 -12.34 23.63
CA PRO A 86 -13.70 -12.23 24.90
C PRO A 86 -13.09 -13.15 25.97
N ALA A 87 -13.24 -12.78 27.25
CA ALA A 87 -12.68 -13.54 28.37
C ALA A 87 -13.14 -15.02 28.40
N ALA A 88 -14.38 -15.27 27.96
CA ALA A 88 -14.98 -16.60 27.90
C ALA A 88 -14.33 -17.51 26.84
N ASP A 89 -13.75 -16.91 25.79
CA ASP A 89 -13.17 -17.61 24.65
C ASP A 89 -11.63 -17.60 24.68
N SER A 90 -11.05 -16.99 25.72
CA SER A 90 -9.61 -16.88 25.93
C SER A 90 -9.10 -17.99 26.85
N LYS A 91 -7.93 -18.56 26.52
CA LYS A 91 -7.25 -19.58 27.33
C LYS A 91 -6.89 -19.10 28.74
N THR A 92 -6.69 -17.80 28.91
CA THR A 92 -6.28 -17.21 30.19
C THR A 92 -7.47 -16.82 31.07
N GLY A 93 -8.71 -16.93 30.55
CA GLY A 93 -9.91 -16.41 31.21
C GLY A 93 -9.93 -14.88 31.31
N THR A 94 -9.02 -14.20 30.63
CA THR A 94 -8.89 -12.74 30.57
C THR A 94 -9.18 -12.30 29.13
N PRO A 95 -9.92 -11.20 28.91
CA PRO A 95 -10.15 -10.72 27.55
C PRO A 95 -8.83 -10.31 26.92
N ILE A 96 -8.65 -10.69 25.66
CA ILE A 96 -7.48 -10.31 24.88
C ILE A 96 -7.82 -9.02 24.13
N PRO A 97 -7.02 -7.96 24.29
CA PRO A 97 -7.24 -6.70 23.58
C PRO A 97 -6.98 -6.89 22.07
N ARG A 98 -7.21 -5.84 21.29
CA ARG A 98 -6.86 -5.81 19.86
C ARG A 98 -5.45 -6.39 19.60
N LEU A 99 -5.35 -7.25 18.59
CA LEU A 99 -4.09 -7.87 18.17
C LEU A 99 -3.49 -7.16 16.95
N LEU A 100 -4.27 -6.29 16.32
CA LEU A 100 -3.89 -5.52 15.16
C LEU A 100 -4.21 -4.03 15.40
N GLU A 101 -3.24 -3.17 15.14
CA GLU A 101 -3.45 -1.72 15.18
C GLU A 101 -4.11 -1.24 13.88
N VAL A 102 -5.12 -0.39 14.00
CA VAL A 102 -5.87 0.12 12.86
C VAL A 102 -5.14 1.31 12.26
N ASN A 103 -4.67 1.16 11.01
CA ASN A 103 -4.17 2.28 10.22
C ASN A 103 -5.33 3.06 9.56
N GLU A 104 -5.07 4.27 9.07
CA GLU A 104 -6.09 5.12 8.44
C GLU A 104 -6.80 4.44 7.25
N ARG A 105 -6.08 3.59 6.50
CA ARG A 105 -6.63 2.87 5.35
C ARG A 105 -7.65 1.82 5.79
N TRP A 106 -7.33 1.06 6.82
CA TRP A 106 -8.19 0.00 7.36
C TRP A 106 -9.39 0.54 8.13
N ALA A 107 -9.22 1.68 8.82
CA ALA A 107 -10.33 2.36 9.47
C ALA A 107 -11.46 2.76 8.50
N ALA A 108 -11.12 3.08 7.25
CA ALA A 108 -12.06 3.56 6.25
C ALA A 108 -12.70 2.44 5.42
N ASN A 109 -11.96 1.37 5.13
CA ASN A 109 -12.34 0.39 4.10
C ASN A 109 -12.29 -1.08 4.56
N GLY A 110 -12.03 -1.37 5.84
CA GLY A 110 -11.71 -2.73 6.30
C GLY A 110 -10.27 -3.13 5.96
N VAL A 111 -9.87 -4.35 6.31
CA VAL A 111 -8.49 -4.81 6.06
C VAL A 111 -8.26 -4.97 4.55
N VAL A 112 -7.66 -3.94 3.94
CA VAL A 112 -7.37 -3.84 2.49
C VAL A 112 -5.89 -3.61 2.22
N ASP A 113 -5.44 -4.06 1.04
CA ASP A 113 -4.07 -3.91 0.54
C ASP A 113 -3.73 -2.45 0.20
N PHE A 114 -2.47 -2.19 -0.20
CA PHE A 114 -2.02 -0.84 -0.61
C PHE A 114 -2.66 -0.30 -1.90
N TRP A 115 -3.39 -1.14 -2.64
CA TRP A 115 -4.15 -0.76 -3.84
C TRP A 115 -5.66 -0.61 -3.56
N GLY A 116 -6.10 -0.87 -2.32
CA GLY A 116 -7.48 -0.77 -1.88
C GLY A 116 -8.33 -2.01 -2.20
N ASN A 117 -7.71 -3.16 -2.47
CA ASN A 117 -8.43 -4.43 -2.64
C ASN A 117 -8.47 -5.19 -1.32
N ASP A 118 -9.53 -5.97 -1.13
CA ASP A 118 -9.64 -6.88 0.02
C ASP A 118 -8.59 -7.99 -0.07
N TYR A 119 -8.09 -8.42 1.09
CA TYR A 119 -7.29 -9.64 1.15
C TYR A 119 -8.17 -10.88 0.99
N GLU A 120 -7.68 -11.85 0.23
CA GLU A 120 -8.26 -13.18 0.20
C GLU A 120 -7.82 -13.93 1.46
N TYR A 121 -8.77 -14.21 2.36
CA TYR A 121 -8.55 -14.94 3.59
C TYR A 121 -9.21 -16.31 3.52
N SER A 122 -8.40 -17.36 3.70
CA SER A 122 -8.89 -18.74 3.69
C SER A 122 -8.43 -19.49 4.94
N VAL A 123 -9.33 -20.26 5.53
CA VAL A 123 -9.07 -21.08 6.72
C VAL A 123 -9.56 -22.49 6.46
N ASN A 124 -8.66 -23.46 6.62
CA ASN A 124 -8.93 -24.88 6.53
C ASN A 124 -9.51 -25.40 7.85
N SER A 125 -10.12 -26.58 7.81
CA SER A 125 -10.73 -27.22 8.99
C SER A 125 -9.73 -27.64 10.06
N ASP A 126 -8.44 -27.77 9.72
CA ASP A 126 -7.34 -28.04 10.65
C ASP A 126 -6.76 -26.77 11.29
N GLY A 127 -7.33 -25.61 10.98
CA GLY A 127 -6.90 -24.30 11.47
C GLY A 127 -5.63 -23.78 10.80
N THR A 128 -5.17 -24.39 9.71
CA THR A 128 -4.21 -23.76 8.79
C THR A 128 -4.94 -22.83 7.83
N GLY A 129 -4.23 -21.92 7.17
CA GLY A 129 -4.86 -21.07 6.18
C GLY A 129 -3.88 -20.20 5.42
N SER A 130 -4.42 -19.29 4.61
CA SER A 130 -3.61 -18.33 3.86
C SER A 130 -4.28 -16.94 3.82
N ILE A 131 -3.42 -15.93 3.77
CA ILE A 131 -3.79 -14.56 3.44
C ILE A 131 -3.11 -14.23 2.12
N THR A 132 -3.88 -13.87 1.10
CA THR A 132 -3.38 -13.56 -0.24
C THR A 132 -3.82 -12.16 -0.67
N CYS A 133 -2.95 -11.45 -1.37
CA CYS A 133 -3.31 -10.24 -2.09
C CYS A 133 -2.72 -10.27 -3.51
N THR A 134 -3.52 -9.85 -4.49
CA THR A 134 -3.08 -9.70 -5.87
C THR A 134 -2.78 -8.23 -6.13
N SER A 135 -1.50 -7.86 -6.03
CA SER A 135 -1.05 -6.61 -6.64
C SER A 135 -0.97 -6.85 -8.14
N GLY A 136 -1.39 -5.90 -8.98
CA GLY A 136 -1.42 -6.05 -10.45
C GLY A 136 -0.09 -6.38 -11.15
N VAL A 137 0.98 -6.69 -10.41
CA VAL A 137 2.30 -7.11 -10.89
C VAL A 137 2.76 -8.44 -10.27
N MET A 138 2.42 -8.73 -9.01
CA MET A 138 2.80 -9.97 -8.30
C MET A 138 1.78 -10.35 -7.23
N ASP A 139 1.44 -11.64 -7.17
CA ASP A 139 0.67 -12.24 -6.09
C ASP A 139 1.58 -12.45 -4.87
N MET A 140 1.11 -12.03 -3.70
CA MET A 140 1.76 -12.30 -2.42
C MET A 140 0.80 -13.10 -1.55
N SER A 141 1.30 -14.17 -0.95
CA SER A 141 0.54 -15.02 -0.06
C SER A 141 1.38 -15.41 1.14
N VAL A 142 0.75 -15.51 2.30
CA VAL A 142 1.39 -16.02 3.53
C VAL A 142 0.50 -17.06 4.19
N GLU A 143 1.11 -18.19 4.52
CA GLU A 143 0.46 -19.30 5.22
C GLU A 143 0.65 -19.20 6.74
N PHE A 144 -0.33 -19.68 7.50
CA PHE A 144 -0.34 -19.68 8.97
C PHE A 144 -0.93 -20.97 9.55
#